data_AF-A0A3D4IUL7-F1
#
_entry.id   AF-A0A3D4IUL7-F1
#
_cell.length_a   1.000
_cell.length_b   1.000
_cell.length_c   1.000
_cell.angle_alpha   90.00
_cell.angle_beta   90.00
_cell.angle_gamma   90.00
#
_symmetry.space_group_name_H-M   'P 1'
#
loop_
_entity.id
_entity.type
_entity.pdbx_description
1 polymer ?
#
loop_
_entity_poly.entity_id
_entity_poly.type
_entity_poly.pdbx_seq_one_letter_code
_entity_poly.pdbx_strand_id
1 'polypeptide(L)' 'AIETGIQNSGLGLVLIFGFFQGLGGMAIVAGWWGIWHILSGLAIASFWARSAPSTQTI' A
#
# COMPACT_ATOMS: atom_id res chain seq x y z
N ALA A 1 -11.39 -5.03 -2.57
CA ALA A 1 -10.07 -5.70 -2.46
C ALA A 1 -8.95 -4.72 -2.09
N ILE A 2 -8.92 -3.50 -2.64
CA ILE A 2 -7.89 -2.50 -2.32
C ILE A 2 -7.93 -2.05 -0.85
N GLU A 3 -9.12 -1.88 -0.25
CA GLU A 3 -9.28 -1.42 1.14
C GLU A 3 -8.65 -2.32 2.22
N THR A 4 -8.66 -3.64 2.06
CA THR A 4 -8.04 -4.56 3.04
C THR A 4 -6.59 -4.90 2.68
N GLY A 5 -6.20 -4.70 1.42
CA GLY A 5 -4.86 -5.00 0.91
C GLY A 5 -3.86 -3.85 1.05
N ILE A 6 -4.31 -2.59 1.09
CA ILE A 6 -3.45 -1.42 1.27
C ILE A 6 -3.62 -0.88 2.69
N GLN A 7 -2.57 -0.99 3.49
CA GLN A 7 -2.52 -0.51 4.87
C GLN A 7 -1.52 0.64 5.04
N ASN A 8 -1.60 1.36 6.17
CA ASN A 8 -0.66 2.42 6.49
C ASN A 8 0.68 1.85 6.99
N SER A 9 1.56 1.55 6.04
CA SER A 9 2.94 1.12 6.35
C SER A 9 3.74 2.18 7.10
N GLY A 10 3.40 3.48 6.97
CA GLY A 10 4.06 4.58 7.67
C GLY A 10 3.78 4.60 9.18
N LEU A 11 2.54 4.29 9.58
CA LEU A 11 2.20 4.10 11.00
C LEU A 11 3.00 2.94 11.60
N GLY A 12 3.18 1.85 10.84
CA GLY A 12 4.04 0.74 11.24
C GLY A 12 5.48 1.17 11.52
N LEU A 13 6.08 1.98 10.63
CA LEU A 13 7.43 2.51 10.83
C LEU A 13 7.54 3.42 12.06
N VAL A 14 6.55 4.30 12.28
CA VAL A 14 6.50 5.15 13.48
C VAL A 14 6.48 4.32 14.76
N LEU A 15 5.69 3.25 14.81
CA LEU A 15 5.64 2.35 15.96
C LEU A 15 6.96 1.60 16.16
N ILE A 16 7.61 1.13 15.08
CA ILE A 16 8.90 0.43 15.13
C ILE A 16 9.99 1.33 15.70
N PHE A 17 10.12 2.56 15.21
CA PHE A 17 11.13 3.49 15.71
C PHE A 17 10.81 4.02 17.11
N GLY A 18 9.52 4.22 17.43
CA GLY A 18 9.09 4.75 18.73
C GLY A 18 9.13 3.74 19.88
N PHE A 19 8.76 2.48 19.64
CA PHE A 19 8.56 1.49 20.71
C PHE A 19 9.52 0.29 20.66
N PHE A 20 10.08 -0.03 19.49
CA PHE A 20 10.93 -1.21 19.30
C PHE A 20 12.41 -0.88 19.14
N GLN A 21 12.84 0.28 19.64
CA GLN A 21 14.22 0.77 19.55
C GLN A 21 14.76 0.83 18.11
N GLY A 22 13.87 0.96 17.12
CA GLY A 22 14.25 0.98 15.72
C GLY A 22 14.89 -0.33 15.24
N LEU A 23 14.42 -1.50 15.73
CA LEU A 23 14.93 -2.80 15.30
C LEU A 23 14.94 -2.91 13.77
N GLY A 24 16.13 -2.85 13.17
CA GLY A 24 16.29 -2.64 11.73
C GLY A 24 15.57 -3.68 10.87
N GLY A 25 15.54 -4.94 11.31
CA GLY A 25 14.81 -6.01 10.61
C GLY A 25 13.31 -5.72 10.48
N MET A 26 12.67 -5.19 11.52
CA MET A 26 11.24 -4.83 11.48
C MET A 26 11.01 -3.62 10.56
N ALA A 27 11.90 -2.62 10.63
CA ALA A 27 11.81 -1.43 9.79
C ALA A 27 11.93 -1.76 8.30
N ILE A 28 12.83 -2.68 7.94
CA ILE A 28 13.01 -3.15 6.56
C ILE A 28 11.74 -3.85 6.05
N VAL A 29 11.12 -4.72 6.86
CA VAL A 29 9.88 -5.41 6.48
C VAL A 29 8.74 -4.40 6.27
N ALA A 30 8.55 -3.45 7.20
CA ALA A 30 7.51 -2.43 7.08
C ALA A 30 7.75 -1.50 5.88
N GLY A 31 9.00 -1.10 5.63
CA GLY A 31 9.38 -0.30 4.46
C GLY A 31 9.16 -1.05 3.14
N TRP A 32 9.59 -2.31 3.07
CA TRP A 32 9.39 -3.15 1.89
C TRP A 32 7.91 -3.37 1.57
N TRP A 33 7.11 -3.58 2.60
CA TRP A 33 5.66 -3.71 2.46
C TRP A 33 5.01 -2.44 1.87
N GLY A 34 5.49 -1.25 2.28
CA GLY A 34 5.07 0.02 1.69
C GLY A 34 5.36 0.13 0.19
N ILE A 35 6.55 -0.32 -0.26
CA ILE A 35 6.92 -0.33 -1.69
C ILE A 35 5.96 -1.22 -2.48
N TRP A 36 5.65 -2.41 -1.95
CA TRP A 36 4.73 -3.34 -2.59
C TRP A 36 3.32 -2.75 -2.77
N HIS A 37 2.80 -2.01 -1.79
CA HIS A 37 1.49 -1.35 -1.91
C HIS A 37 1.44 -0.35 -3.07
N ILE A 38 2.52 0.42 -3.29
CA ILE A 38 2.56 1.40 -4.38
C ILE A 38 2.57 0.68 -5.73
N LEU A 39 3.41 -0.34 -5.88
CA LEU A 39 3.52 -1.09 -7.13
C LEU A 39 2.23 -1.85 -7.46
N SER A 40 1.67 -2.59 -6.49
CA SER A 40 0.43 -3.35 -6.67
C SER A 40 -0.80 -2.46 -6.82
N GLY A 41 -0.89 -1.38 -6.04
CA GLY A 41 -1.96 -0.39 -6.14
C GLY A 41 -1.97 0.29 -7.51
N LEU A 42 -0.81 0.70 -8.00
CA LEU A 42 -0.69 1.30 -9.34
C LEU A 42 -1.03 0.30 -10.45
N ALA A 43 -0.56 -0.95 -10.33
CA ALA A 43 -0.86 -1.99 -11.31
C ALA A 43 -2.38 -2.28 -11.39
N ILE A 44 -3.04 -2.46 -10.24
CA ILE A 44 -4.49 -2.73 -10.18
C ILE A 44 -5.28 -1.51 -10.66
N ALA A 45 -4.91 -0.30 -10.24
CA ALA A 45 -5.55 0.93 -10.69
C ALA A 45 -5.43 1.10 -12.22
N SER A 46 -4.24 0.86 -12.78
CA SER A 46 -3.99 0.93 -14.22
C SER A 46 -4.79 -0.12 -15.00
N PHE A 47 -4.90 -1.33 -14.43
CA PHE A 47 -5.68 -2.42 -15.02
C PHE A 47 -7.18 -2.09 -15.03
N TRP A 48 -7.74 -1.61 -13.91
CA TRP A 48 -9.16 -1.25 -13.85
C TRP A 48 -9.50 0.05 -14.58
N ALA A 49 -8.57 0.99 -14.72
CA ALA A 49 -8.77 2.19 -15.53
C ALA A 49 -9.02 1.87 -17.01
N ARG A 50 -8.48 0.76 -17.51
CA ARG A 50 -8.74 0.28 -18.90
C ARG A 50 -10.12 -0.34 -19.08
N SER A 51 -10.78 -0.71 -17.99
CA SER A 51 -12.14 -1.28 -17.98
C SER A 51 -13.19 -0.24 -17.59
N ALA A 52 -12.92 1.05 -17.79
CA ALA A 52 -13.83 2.14 -17.44
C ALA A 52 -15.26 1.79 -17.90
N PRO A 53 -16.25 1.79 -16.99
CA PRO A 53 -17.61 1.43 -17.33
C PRO A 53 -18.08 2.38 -18.43
N SER A 54 -18.64 1.83 -19.51
CA SER A 54 -19.25 2.60 -20.59
C SER A 54 -20.18 3.63 -19.96
N THR A 55 -19.80 4.90 -20.04
CA THR A 55 -20.62 6.05 -19.67
C THR A 55 -22.00 5.83 -20.25
N GLN A 56 -22.96 5.49 -19.39
CA GLN A 56 -24.34 5.35 -19.81
C GLN A 56 -24.85 6.78 -20.00
N THR A 57 -24.86 7.23 -21.26
CA THR A 57 -25.47 8.49 -21.66
C THR A 57 -26.92 8.47 -21.20
N ILE A 58 -27.27 9.45 -20.37
CA ILE A 58 -28.62 9.68 -19.83
C ILE A 58 -29.60 9.93 -20.97
#